data_AF-A0A1G7C1V0-F1
#
_entry.id   AF-A0A1G7C1V0-F1
#
_cell.length_a   1.000
_cell.length_b   1.000
_cell.length_c   1.000
_cell.angle_alpha   90.00
_cell.angle_beta   90.00
_cell.angle_gamma   90.00
#
_symmetry.space_group_name_H-M   'P 1'
#
loop_
_entity.id
_entity.type
_entity.pdbx_description
1 polymer ?
#
loop_
_entity_poly.entity_id
_entity_poly.type
_entity_poly.pdbx_seq_one_letter_code
_entity_poly.pdbx_strand_id
1 'polypeptide(L)'
;MESNNIERVVIKQAQKILEVNEARLDGSTFGIMMMNNASFNNVSIQDLKIHDADLTGLEISNARLGGAYFHNIGMPPKGHPAYKEGAQQRPLRFEDCNLQGTTITNCNLSNVAITNVNIQDLKIHDADLTGLEISNARLGGAYIHNIGMPPKGHPAYKEGAQQRPLRFEDCNLQGTTITDCNLSNVAITDSNTTGMTINGILLADLLSAYNKR
;
A
#
# COMPACT_ATOMS: atom_id res chain seq x y z
N MET A 1 -39.25 10.02 -3.38
CA MET A 1 -37.92 9.80 -2.78
C MET A 1 -37.87 8.34 -2.40
N GLU A 2 -37.38 7.49 -3.30
CA GLU A 2 -37.14 6.09 -2.96
C GLU A 2 -36.05 6.07 -1.88
N SER A 3 -36.42 5.56 -0.71
CA SER A 3 -35.44 5.19 0.30
C SER A 3 -34.56 4.10 -0.33
N ASN A 4 -33.32 4.44 -0.67
CA ASN A 4 -32.29 3.46 -0.96
C ASN A 4 -32.12 2.58 0.29
N ASN A 5 -32.89 1.50 0.36
CA ASN A 5 -32.67 0.46 1.35
C ASN A 5 -31.37 -0.21 0.94
N ILE A 6 -30.26 0.21 1.55
CA ILE A 6 -28.96 -0.39 1.28
C ILE A 6 -28.99 -1.78 1.90
N GLU A 7 -29.26 -2.78 1.07
CA GLU A 7 -29.11 -4.18 1.46
C GLU A 7 -27.62 -4.44 1.69
N ARG A 8 -27.29 -4.93 2.89
CA ARG A 8 -25.92 -5.27 3.26
C ARG A 8 -25.67 -6.73 2.97
N VAL A 9 -24.59 -7.01 2.25
CA VAL A 9 -24.12 -8.39 2.08
C VAL A 9 -23.15 -8.70 3.22
N VAL A 10 -23.43 -9.79 3.94
CA VAL A 10 -22.54 -10.30 4.98
C VAL A 10 -22.14 -11.73 4.62
N ILE A 11 -20.89 -11.91 4.23
CA ILE A 11 -20.33 -13.24 3.95
C ILE A 11 -19.32 -13.54 5.06
N LYS A 12 -19.65 -14.53 5.90
CA LYS A 12 -18.83 -14.91 7.06
C LYS A 12 -17.76 -15.94 6.72
N GLN A 13 -18.12 -16.91 5.87
CA GLN A 13 -17.25 -18.00 5.43
C GLN A 13 -17.59 -18.39 3.98
N ALA A 14 -16.60 -18.31 3.09
CA ALA A 14 -16.74 -18.73 1.69
C ALA A 14 -15.41 -19.23 1.12
N GLN A 15 -15.50 -20.28 0.28
CA GLN A 15 -14.37 -20.88 -0.45
C GLN A 15 -14.63 -20.88 -1.97
N LYS A 16 -15.20 -19.79 -2.49
CA LYS A 16 -15.54 -19.63 -3.91
C LYS A 16 -14.85 -18.39 -4.45
N ILE A 17 -14.53 -18.41 -5.74
CA ILE A 17 -14.14 -17.20 -6.46
C ILE A 17 -15.34 -16.26 -6.43
N LEU A 18 -15.09 -15.00 -6.07
CA LEU A 18 -16.09 -13.95 -5.99
C LEU A 18 -15.83 -12.97 -7.13
N GLU A 19 -16.72 -12.97 -8.12
CA GLU A 19 -16.73 -12.00 -9.20
C GLU A 19 -17.88 -11.02 -8.95
N VAL A 20 -17.56 -9.74 -8.80
CA VAL A 20 -18.53 -8.68 -8.55
C VAL A 20 -18.38 -7.62 -9.63
N ASN A 21 -19.44 -7.47 -10.43
CA ASN A 21 -19.50 -6.49 -11.51
C ASN A 21 -20.71 -5.57 -11.30
N GLU A 22 -20.51 -4.26 -11.46
CA GLU A 22 -21.60 -3.26 -11.48
C GLU A 22 -22.48 -3.26 -10.21
N ALA A 23 -21.87 -3.52 -9.05
CA ALA A 23 -22.59 -3.67 -7.79
C ALA A 23 -22.32 -2.53 -6.79
N ARG A 24 -23.32 -2.24 -5.96
CA ARG A 24 -23.19 -1.41 -4.76
C ARG A 24 -23.15 -2.30 -3.52
N LEU A 25 -22.00 -2.33 -2.86
CA LEU A 25 -21.69 -3.13 -1.67
C LEU A 25 -21.33 -2.25 -0.46
N ASP A 26 -21.72 -0.98 -0.47
CA ASP A 26 -21.36 -0.03 0.59
C ASP A 26 -21.75 -0.54 2.00
N GLY A 27 -20.83 -0.42 2.95
CA GLY A 27 -21.02 -0.87 4.33
C GLY A 27 -21.18 -2.39 4.51
N SER A 28 -20.94 -3.19 3.47
CA SER A 28 -20.93 -4.66 3.55
C SER A 28 -19.76 -5.17 4.39
N THR A 29 -19.81 -6.45 4.76
CA THR A 29 -18.73 -7.08 5.54
C THR A 29 -18.39 -8.45 4.99
N PHE A 30 -17.10 -8.64 4.68
CA PHE A 30 -16.52 -9.90 4.29
C PHE A 30 -15.54 -10.34 5.38
N GLY A 31 -15.92 -11.38 6.11
CA GLY A 31 -15.08 -12.00 7.13
C GLY A 31 -14.15 -13.04 6.52
N ILE A 32 -13.89 -14.12 7.27
CA ILE A 32 -13.03 -15.25 6.88
C ILE A 32 -13.40 -15.76 5.48
N MET A 33 -12.69 -15.32 4.45
CA MET A 33 -12.99 -15.68 3.05
C MET A 33 -11.72 -16.00 2.27
N MET A 34 -11.85 -16.97 1.38
CA MET A 34 -10.82 -17.27 0.38
C MET A 34 -11.18 -16.53 -0.93
N MET A 35 -10.75 -15.28 -1.07
CA MET A 35 -10.97 -14.45 -2.27
C MET A 35 -9.78 -14.53 -3.24
N ASN A 36 -9.22 -15.72 -3.38
CA ASN A 36 -8.13 -15.96 -4.30
C ASN A 36 -8.59 -15.68 -5.73
N ASN A 37 -7.97 -14.72 -6.42
CA ASN A 37 -8.34 -14.28 -7.77
C ASN A 37 -9.77 -13.75 -7.90
N ALA A 38 -10.32 -13.18 -6.83
CA ALA A 38 -11.58 -12.44 -6.91
C ALA A 38 -11.40 -11.16 -7.76
N SER A 39 -12.47 -10.71 -8.41
CA SER A 39 -12.44 -9.50 -9.25
C SER A 39 -13.62 -8.59 -8.95
N PHE A 40 -13.33 -7.30 -8.74
CA PHE A 40 -14.28 -6.28 -8.35
C PHE A 40 -14.19 -5.15 -9.39
N ASN A 41 -15.14 -5.12 -10.32
CA ASN A 41 -15.12 -4.18 -11.44
C ASN A 41 -16.34 -3.26 -11.40
N ASN A 42 -16.11 -1.95 -11.53
CA ASN A 42 -17.17 -0.95 -11.57
C ASN A 42 -18.08 -1.00 -10.33
N VAL A 43 -17.49 -1.12 -9.14
CA VAL A 43 -18.22 -1.28 -7.88
C VAL A 43 -18.13 -0.05 -6.98
N SER A 44 -19.16 0.13 -6.14
CA SER A 44 -19.06 0.98 -4.94
C SER A 44 -18.92 0.09 -3.72
N ILE A 45 -17.79 0.23 -3.01
CA ILE A 45 -17.44 -0.50 -1.78
C ILE A 45 -17.01 0.50 -0.70
N GLN A 46 -17.73 1.61 -0.60
CA GLN A 46 -17.49 2.61 0.44
C GLN A 46 -17.77 2.00 1.80
N ASP A 47 -16.90 2.27 2.78
CA ASP A 47 -16.98 1.70 4.13
C ASP A 47 -17.03 0.15 4.17
N LEU A 48 -16.58 -0.53 3.10
CA LEU A 48 -16.48 -1.99 3.07
C LEU A 48 -15.49 -2.46 4.13
N LYS A 49 -15.87 -3.49 4.89
CA LYS A 49 -14.99 -4.13 5.87
C LYS A 49 -14.57 -5.50 5.37
N ILE A 50 -13.26 -5.71 5.19
CA ILE A 50 -12.68 -7.01 4.92
C ILE A 50 -11.72 -7.35 6.06
N HIS A 51 -11.96 -8.46 6.75
CA HIS A 51 -11.09 -8.93 7.82
C HIS A 51 -10.84 -10.44 7.73
N ASP A 52 -9.62 -10.86 8.07
CA ASP A 52 -9.22 -12.27 8.15
C ASP A 52 -9.37 -13.04 6.82
N ALA A 53 -9.11 -12.37 5.69
CA ALA A 53 -9.33 -12.91 4.36
C ALA A 53 -8.03 -13.10 3.57
N ASP A 54 -8.01 -14.12 2.72
CA ASP A 54 -6.98 -14.32 1.71
C ASP A 54 -7.39 -13.62 0.43
N LEU A 55 -6.76 -12.47 0.15
CA LEU A 55 -6.99 -11.66 -1.06
C LEU A 55 -5.92 -11.89 -2.12
N THR A 56 -5.24 -13.04 -2.09
CA THR A 56 -4.20 -13.37 -3.06
C THR A 56 -4.73 -13.24 -4.49
N GLY A 57 -4.13 -12.33 -5.27
CA GLY A 57 -4.53 -12.09 -6.66
C GLY A 57 -5.88 -11.38 -6.83
N LEU A 58 -6.41 -10.74 -5.78
CA LEU A 58 -7.60 -9.88 -5.91
C LEU A 58 -7.28 -8.71 -6.86
N GLU A 59 -8.17 -8.47 -7.81
CA GLU A 59 -8.12 -7.33 -8.72
C GLU A 59 -9.32 -6.42 -8.47
N ILE A 60 -9.05 -5.14 -8.18
CA ILE A 60 -10.08 -4.12 -8.03
C ILE A 60 -9.83 -3.01 -9.05
N SER A 61 -10.81 -2.80 -9.94
CA SER A 61 -10.73 -1.84 -11.03
C SER A 61 -11.97 -0.94 -11.07
N ASN A 62 -11.78 0.35 -11.35
CA ASN A 62 -12.87 1.33 -11.48
C ASN A 62 -13.79 1.38 -10.24
N ALA A 63 -13.21 1.41 -9.04
CA ALA A 63 -13.98 1.27 -7.79
C ALA A 63 -13.91 2.50 -6.88
N ARG A 64 -14.99 2.72 -6.11
CA ARG A 64 -15.05 3.69 -5.01
C ARG A 64 -14.88 2.97 -3.67
N LEU A 65 -13.73 3.16 -3.02
CA LEU A 65 -13.36 2.50 -1.76
C LEU A 65 -13.23 3.48 -0.58
N GLY A 66 -13.78 4.69 -0.71
CA GLY A 66 -13.66 5.71 0.33
C GLY A 66 -14.08 5.17 1.71
N GLY A 67 -13.20 5.29 2.70
CA GLY A 67 -13.45 4.79 4.06
C GLY A 67 -13.39 3.26 4.24
N ALA A 68 -13.04 2.48 3.21
CA ALA A 68 -12.90 1.02 3.32
C ALA A 68 -11.83 0.62 4.35
N TYR A 69 -12.01 -0.55 4.95
CA TYR A 69 -11.17 -1.10 6.00
C TYR A 69 -10.71 -2.52 5.67
N PHE A 70 -9.40 -2.69 5.50
CA PHE A 70 -8.77 -3.98 5.28
C PHE A 70 -7.89 -4.34 6.48
N HIS A 71 -8.18 -5.47 7.12
CA HIS A 71 -7.47 -5.92 8.33
C HIS A 71 -7.08 -7.38 8.25
N ASN A 72 -5.84 -7.68 8.64
CA ASN A 72 -5.35 -9.06 8.71
C ASN A 72 -5.52 -9.82 7.38
N ILE A 73 -5.11 -9.16 6.28
CA ILE A 73 -5.17 -9.72 4.93
C ILE A 73 -3.85 -10.38 4.57
N GLY A 74 -3.91 -11.62 4.10
CA GLY A 74 -2.73 -12.33 3.61
C GLY A 74 -3.01 -13.81 3.44
N MET A 75 -1.95 -14.57 3.12
CA MET A 75 -2.06 -16.02 3.03
C MET A 75 -2.54 -16.63 4.36
N PRO A 76 -3.37 -17.70 4.33
CA PRO A 76 -3.80 -18.37 5.53
C PRO A 76 -2.59 -18.90 6.32
N PRO A 77 -2.59 -18.84 7.66
CA PRO A 77 -1.47 -19.35 8.45
C PRO A 77 -1.38 -20.88 8.38
N LYS A 78 -0.17 -21.43 8.63
CA LYS A 78 0.05 -22.88 8.70
C LYS A 78 -0.92 -23.52 9.68
N GLY A 79 -1.70 -24.50 9.21
CA GLY A 79 -2.76 -25.17 9.97
C GLY A 79 -4.19 -24.71 9.63
N HIS A 80 -4.35 -23.62 8.88
CA HIS A 80 -5.65 -23.26 8.30
C HIS A 80 -6.06 -24.27 7.20
N PRO A 81 -7.34 -24.65 7.06
CA PRO A 81 -7.79 -25.62 6.04
C PRO A 81 -7.42 -25.26 4.60
N ALA A 82 -7.16 -23.97 4.35
CA ALA A 82 -6.80 -23.44 3.06
C ALA A 82 -5.32 -23.04 2.93
N TYR A 83 -4.51 -23.33 3.95
CA TYR A 83 -3.05 -23.18 3.87
C TYR A 83 -2.48 -24.17 2.86
N LYS A 84 -1.64 -23.67 1.95
CA LYS A 84 -0.90 -24.49 1.01
C LYS A 84 0.60 -24.24 1.18
N GLU A 85 1.34 -25.28 1.55
CA GLU A 85 2.79 -25.20 1.68
C GLU A 85 3.42 -24.85 0.33
N GLY A 86 4.34 -23.87 0.35
CA GLY A 86 5.03 -23.38 -0.86
C GLY A 86 4.18 -22.49 -1.77
N ALA A 87 2.92 -22.19 -1.43
CA ALA A 87 2.17 -21.19 -2.19
C ALA A 87 2.82 -19.81 -2.03
N GLN A 88 2.82 -19.05 -3.12
CA GLN A 88 3.31 -17.68 -3.16
C GLN A 88 2.11 -16.75 -3.23
N GLN A 89 2.15 -15.66 -2.46
CA GLN A 89 1.14 -14.62 -2.56
C GLN A 89 1.27 -13.95 -3.93
N ARG A 90 0.19 -13.95 -4.71
CA ARG A 90 0.06 -13.16 -5.93
C ARG A 90 -0.20 -11.70 -5.57
N PRO A 91 0.30 -10.74 -6.38
CA PRO A 91 0.06 -9.32 -6.18
C PRO A 91 -1.42 -8.97 -5.99
N LEU A 92 -1.71 -8.08 -5.06
CA LEU A 92 -2.97 -7.33 -5.01
C LEU A 92 -2.87 -6.17 -6.01
N ARG A 93 -3.95 -5.84 -6.72
CA ARG A 93 -3.94 -4.75 -7.72
C ARG A 93 -5.12 -3.80 -7.50
N PHE A 94 -4.80 -2.51 -7.42
CA PHE A 94 -5.77 -1.41 -7.44
C PHE A 94 -5.49 -0.54 -8.67
N GLU A 95 -6.46 -0.47 -9.57
CA GLU A 95 -6.37 0.32 -10.81
C GLU A 95 -7.58 1.25 -10.93
N ASP A 96 -7.33 2.53 -11.24
CA ASP A 96 -8.38 3.54 -11.42
C ASP A 96 -9.37 3.62 -10.24
N CYS A 97 -8.84 3.53 -9.02
CA CYS A 97 -9.61 3.48 -7.78
C CYS A 97 -9.59 4.82 -7.02
N ASN A 98 -10.60 5.04 -6.16
CA ASN A 98 -10.54 6.06 -5.11
C ASN A 98 -10.38 5.40 -3.74
N LEU A 99 -9.16 5.45 -3.17
CA LEU A 99 -8.78 4.94 -1.85
C LEU A 99 -8.79 6.03 -0.77
N GLN A 100 -9.48 7.15 -0.99
CA GLN A 100 -9.46 8.26 -0.04
C GLN A 100 -9.96 7.83 1.35
N GLY A 101 -9.15 8.07 2.38
CA GLY A 101 -9.48 7.71 3.76
C GLY A 101 -9.57 6.20 4.03
N THR A 102 -9.19 5.34 3.08
CA THR A 102 -9.07 3.89 3.30
C THR A 102 -7.99 3.61 4.36
N THR A 103 -8.22 2.58 5.18
CA THR A 103 -7.22 2.10 6.14
C THR A 103 -6.89 0.63 5.87
N ILE A 104 -5.59 0.34 5.73
CA ILE A 104 -5.04 -1.01 5.57
C ILE A 104 -4.11 -1.29 6.75
N THR A 105 -4.37 -2.35 7.51
CA THR A 105 -3.62 -2.66 8.73
C THR A 105 -3.29 -4.15 8.84
N ASN A 106 -2.06 -4.50 9.21
CA ASN A 106 -1.61 -5.89 9.36
C ASN A 106 -1.83 -6.72 8.09
N CYS A 107 -1.57 -6.13 6.93
CA CYS A 107 -1.80 -6.79 5.64
C CYS A 107 -0.47 -7.11 4.95
N ASN A 108 -0.38 -8.27 4.32
CA ASN A 108 0.68 -8.53 3.36
C ASN A 108 0.31 -7.86 2.03
N LEU A 109 0.99 -6.76 1.71
CA LEU A 109 0.86 -6.00 0.46
C LEU A 109 2.10 -6.16 -0.43
N SER A 110 2.87 -7.24 -0.23
CA SER A 110 4.07 -7.47 -1.03
C SER A 110 3.72 -7.55 -2.51
N ASN A 111 4.47 -6.79 -3.31
CA ASN A 111 4.30 -6.61 -4.75
C ASN A 111 2.95 -6.02 -5.16
N VAL A 112 2.24 -5.31 -4.27
CA VAL A 112 1.00 -4.59 -4.64
C VAL A 112 1.28 -3.53 -5.70
N ALA A 113 0.40 -3.45 -6.70
CA ALA A 113 0.42 -2.39 -7.70
C ALA A 113 -0.74 -1.40 -7.45
N ILE A 114 -0.40 -0.12 -7.30
CA ILE A 114 -1.36 0.98 -7.11
C ILE A 114 -1.14 1.98 -8.27
N THR A 115 -2.03 1.93 -9.27
CA THR A 115 -1.90 2.70 -10.52
C THR A 115 -3.11 3.60 -10.73
N ASN A 116 -2.87 4.88 -11.02
CA ASN A 116 -3.92 5.89 -11.28
C ASN A 116 -4.93 6.03 -10.14
N VAL A 117 -4.48 5.92 -8.89
CA VAL A 117 -5.35 5.91 -7.71
C VAL A 117 -5.31 7.25 -6.95
N ASN A 118 -6.47 7.70 -6.45
CA ASN A 118 -6.51 8.73 -5.41
C ASN A 118 -6.25 8.10 -4.03
N ILE A 119 -5.07 8.37 -3.45
CA ILE A 119 -4.62 7.85 -2.15
C ILE A 119 -4.58 8.92 -1.06
N GLN A 120 -5.31 10.03 -1.23
CA GLN A 120 -5.40 11.07 -0.20
C GLN A 120 -5.90 10.47 1.13
N ASP A 121 -5.22 10.76 2.24
CA ASP A 121 -5.54 10.24 3.57
C ASP A 121 -5.52 8.70 3.70
N LEU A 122 -4.95 7.97 2.73
CA LEU A 122 -4.72 6.53 2.84
C LEU A 122 -3.77 6.24 4.00
N LYS A 123 -4.17 5.33 4.88
CA LYS A 123 -3.35 4.89 6.01
C LYS A 123 -2.96 3.43 5.84
N ILE A 124 -1.66 3.18 5.81
CA ILE A 124 -1.09 1.83 5.79
C ILE A 124 -0.25 1.67 7.06
N HIS A 125 -0.65 0.72 7.92
CA HIS A 125 0.01 0.44 9.19
C HIS A 125 0.40 -1.03 9.28
N ASP A 126 1.62 -1.30 9.73
CA ASP A 126 2.14 -2.65 9.99
C ASP A 126 1.94 -3.61 8.78
N ALA A 127 2.16 -3.11 7.58
CA ALA A 127 2.02 -3.86 6.33
C ALA A 127 3.38 -4.17 5.68
N ASP A 128 3.49 -5.32 5.03
CA ASP A 128 4.63 -5.61 4.16
C ASP A 128 4.43 -4.92 2.80
N LEU A 129 5.22 -3.88 2.54
CA LEU A 129 5.20 -3.11 1.28
C LEU A 129 6.36 -3.50 0.35
N THR A 130 6.97 -4.66 0.53
CA THR A 130 8.09 -5.11 -0.30
C THR A 130 7.68 -5.17 -1.77
N GLY A 131 8.33 -4.37 -2.62
CA GLY A 131 7.99 -4.34 -4.05
C GLY A 131 6.73 -3.55 -4.39
N LEU A 132 6.22 -2.72 -3.47
CA LEU A 132 5.19 -1.73 -3.76
C LEU A 132 5.58 -0.87 -4.96
N GLU A 133 4.68 -0.77 -5.94
CA GLU A 133 4.77 0.17 -7.05
C GLU A 133 3.61 1.17 -6.97
N ILE A 134 3.96 2.46 -6.91
CA ILE A 134 3.00 3.57 -6.98
C ILE A 134 3.31 4.35 -8.26
N SER A 135 2.38 4.38 -9.20
CA SER A 135 2.51 5.15 -10.43
C SER A 135 1.30 6.06 -10.65
N ASN A 136 1.55 7.26 -11.18
CA ASN A 136 0.53 8.28 -11.47
C ASN A 136 -0.38 8.66 -10.28
N ALA A 137 0.15 8.65 -9.04
CA ALA A 137 -0.61 8.97 -7.83
C ALA A 137 -0.34 10.38 -7.30
N ARG A 138 -1.31 10.95 -6.56
CA ARG A 138 -1.14 12.23 -5.84
C ARG A 138 -0.62 11.97 -4.42
N LEU A 139 0.65 12.32 -4.16
CA LEU A 139 1.35 12.11 -2.89
C LEU A 139 1.60 13.38 -2.06
N GLY A 140 1.00 14.52 -2.43
CA GLY A 140 1.17 15.78 -1.69
C GLY A 140 0.76 15.64 -0.22
N GLY A 141 1.68 15.90 0.71
CA GLY A 141 1.45 15.78 2.15
C GLY A 141 1.57 14.37 2.72
N ALA A 142 2.03 13.37 1.93
CA ALA A 142 2.25 12.02 2.42
C ALA A 142 3.27 12.00 3.58
N TYR A 143 2.96 11.26 4.64
CA TYR A 143 3.85 11.05 5.79
C TYR A 143 4.28 9.58 5.85
N ILE A 144 5.52 9.33 5.42
CA ILE A 144 6.11 7.99 5.36
C ILE A 144 7.20 7.91 6.43
N HIS A 145 6.96 7.13 7.48
CA HIS A 145 7.87 7.02 8.62
C HIS A 145 8.00 5.56 9.08
N ASN A 146 9.11 5.24 9.76
CA ASN A 146 9.41 3.89 10.24
C ASN A 146 9.43 2.81 9.14
N ILE A 147 9.82 3.18 7.92
CA ILE A 147 9.99 2.24 6.82
C ILE A 147 11.41 1.67 6.84
N GLY A 148 11.53 0.35 6.80
CA GLY A 148 12.81 -0.36 6.77
C GLY A 148 12.66 -1.85 7.07
N MET A 149 13.78 -2.54 7.21
CA MET A 149 13.79 -3.94 7.64
C MET A 149 13.27 -4.06 9.09
N PRO A 150 12.59 -5.18 9.44
CA PRO A 150 12.17 -5.42 10.81
C PRO A 150 13.35 -5.34 11.78
N PRO A 151 13.18 -4.82 13.01
CA PRO A 151 14.25 -4.76 13.99
C PRO A 151 14.60 -6.15 14.52
N LYS A 152 15.82 -6.31 15.05
CA LYS A 152 16.28 -7.55 15.69
C LYS A 152 15.29 -7.98 16.77
N GLY A 153 14.83 -9.23 16.71
CA GLY A 153 13.82 -9.79 17.63
C GLY A 153 12.39 -9.81 17.09
N HIS A 154 12.11 -9.13 15.98
CA HIS A 154 10.82 -9.28 15.29
C HIS A 154 10.68 -10.67 14.63
N PRO A 155 9.50 -11.31 14.59
CA PRO A 155 9.32 -12.63 13.96
C PRO A 155 9.74 -12.71 12.49
N ALA A 156 9.66 -11.58 11.77
CA ALA A 156 10.10 -11.46 10.38
C ALA A 156 11.58 -11.01 10.20
N TYR A 157 12.32 -10.78 11.29
CA TYR A 157 13.73 -10.41 11.23
C TYR A 157 14.57 -11.58 10.69
N LYS A 158 15.44 -11.28 9.73
CA LYS A 158 16.43 -12.22 9.21
C LYS A 158 17.80 -11.57 9.25
N GLU A 159 18.74 -12.21 9.94
CA GLU A 159 20.11 -11.72 10.03
C GLU A 159 20.76 -11.69 8.64
N GLY A 160 21.44 -10.58 8.33
CA GLY A 160 22.09 -10.37 7.04
C GLY A 160 21.15 -10.06 5.86
N ALA A 161 19.82 -10.02 6.08
CA ALA A 161 18.89 -9.69 5.02
C ALA A 161 19.09 -8.25 4.52
N GLN A 162 19.05 -8.09 3.19
CA GLN A 162 19.22 -6.82 2.50
C GLN A 162 17.89 -6.37 1.89
N GLN A 163 17.54 -5.11 2.10
CA GLN A 163 16.40 -4.50 1.42
C GLN A 163 16.85 -3.90 0.09
N ARG A 164 16.03 -4.02 -0.96
CA ARG A 164 16.22 -3.24 -2.18
C ARG A 164 16.10 -1.75 -1.85
N PRO A 165 16.94 -0.87 -2.43
CA PRO A 165 16.86 0.57 -2.16
C PRO A 165 15.53 1.16 -2.63
N LEU A 166 15.05 2.19 -1.92
CA LEU A 166 13.94 3.02 -2.38
C LEU A 166 14.38 3.88 -3.56
N ARG A 167 13.52 4.03 -4.56
CA ARG A 167 13.74 4.87 -5.75
C ARG A 167 12.61 5.87 -5.90
N PHE A 168 12.97 7.11 -6.20
CA PHE A 168 12.04 8.17 -6.58
C PHE A 168 12.50 8.71 -7.93
N GLU A 169 11.66 8.56 -8.94
CA GLU A 169 11.96 8.93 -10.34
C GLU A 169 10.85 9.84 -10.84
N ASP A 170 11.22 10.93 -11.50
CA ASP A 170 10.28 11.93 -12.04
C ASP A 170 9.25 12.45 -11.01
N CYS A 171 9.66 12.54 -9.75
CA CYS A 171 8.83 13.01 -8.64
C CYS A 171 9.11 14.48 -8.28
N ASN A 172 8.06 15.24 -7.97
CA ASN A 172 8.22 16.54 -7.31
C ASN A 172 8.38 16.36 -5.80
N LEU A 173 9.60 16.57 -5.29
CA LEU A 173 9.95 16.48 -3.87
C LEU A 173 10.21 17.85 -3.22
N GLN A 174 9.73 18.95 -3.83
CA GLN A 174 9.92 20.30 -3.29
C GLN A 174 9.34 20.44 -1.87
N GLY A 175 10.16 20.94 -0.94
CA GLY A 175 9.77 21.16 0.45
C GLY A 175 9.82 19.91 1.35
N THR A 176 10.20 18.75 0.81
CA THR A 176 10.40 17.54 1.61
C THR A 176 11.54 17.72 2.60
N THR A 177 11.36 17.18 3.81
CA THR A 177 12.40 17.10 4.83
C THR A 177 12.78 15.63 5.06
N ILE A 178 14.08 15.36 5.17
CA ILE A 178 14.60 14.04 5.52
C ILE A 178 15.39 14.18 6.83
N THR A 179 14.89 13.56 7.91
CA THR A 179 15.44 13.69 9.27
C THR A 179 15.58 12.32 9.89
N ASP A 180 16.68 12.09 10.61
CA ASP A 180 16.99 10.83 11.30
C ASP A 180 16.91 9.58 10.42
N CYS A 181 17.22 9.73 9.13
CA CYS A 181 17.28 8.62 8.18
C CYS A 181 18.73 8.20 7.91
N ASN A 182 18.93 6.90 7.69
CA ASN A 182 20.17 6.40 7.12
C ASN A 182 20.21 6.76 5.61
N LEU A 183 21.08 7.70 5.24
CA LEU A 183 21.26 8.17 3.86
C LEU A 183 22.53 7.61 3.19
N SER A 184 23.17 6.59 3.78
CA SER A 184 24.32 5.95 3.14
C SER A 184 23.96 5.42 1.75
N ASN A 185 24.81 5.72 0.77
CA ASN A 185 24.65 5.33 -0.64
C ASN A 185 23.44 5.94 -1.35
N VAL A 186 22.80 6.98 -0.80
CA VAL A 186 21.79 7.77 -1.54
C VAL A 186 22.49 8.61 -2.60
N ALA A 187 22.00 8.53 -3.83
CA ALA A 187 22.44 9.34 -4.95
C ALA A 187 21.32 10.29 -5.39
N ILE A 188 21.67 11.55 -5.63
CA ILE A 188 20.79 12.55 -6.25
C ILE A 188 21.42 12.90 -7.59
N THR A 189 20.82 12.40 -8.66
CA THR A 189 21.31 12.56 -10.05
C THR A 189 20.26 13.28 -10.87
N ASP A 190 20.71 14.12 -11.82
CA ASP A 190 19.86 14.82 -12.79
C ASP A 190 18.63 15.53 -12.18
N SER A 191 18.81 16.08 -10.99
CA SER A 191 17.75 16.71 -10.20
C SER A 191 18.01 18.20 -10.01
N ASN A 192 16.96 19.01 -9.93
CA ASN A 192 17.08 20.40 -9.50
C ASN A 192 17.35 20.46 -7.99
N THR A 193 18.59 20.78 -7.61
CA THR A 193 19.04 20.88 -6.21
C THR A 193 19.06 22.31 -5.67
N THR A 194 18.50 23.27 -6.40
CA THR A 194 18.44 24.68 -5.98
C THR A 194 17.69 24.82 -4.65
N GLY A 195 18.33 25.46 -3.67
CA GLY A 195 17.76 25.66 -2.33
C GLY A 195 17.83 24.43 -1.42
N MET A 196 18.36 23.29 -1.88
CA MET A 196 18.56 22.11 -1.04
C MET A 196 19.57 22.39 0.07
N THR A 197 19.30 21.88 1.27
CA THR A 197 20.19 22.02 2.44
C THR A 197 20.60 20.67 3.02
N ILE A 198 21.85 20.56 3.50
CA ILE A 198 22.34 19.45 4.32
C ILE A 198 22.73 20.03 5.69
N ASN A 199 22.10 19.57 6.77
CA ASN A 199 22.29 20.11 8.13
C ASN A 199 22.16 21.65 8.19
N GLY A 200 21.20 22.20 7.44
CA GLY A 200 20.95 23.65 7.37
C GLY A 200 21.92 24.44 6.47
N ILE A 201 22.90 23.78 5.86
CA ILE A 201 23.87 24.42 4.95
C ILE A 201 23.41 24.21 3.52
N LEU A 202 23.39 25.27 2.69
CA LEU A 202 23.04 25.16 1.28
C LEU A 202 24.00 24.22 0.55
N LEU A 203 23.46 23.31 -0.27
CA LEU A 203 24.28 22.40 -1.08
C LEU A 203 25.22 23.17 -2.01
N ALA A 204 24.74 24.29 -2.57
CA ALA A 204 25.56 25.16 -3.43
C ALA A 204 26.82 25.67 -2.72
N ASP A 205 26.71 26.02 -1.44
CA ASP A 205 27.85 26.49 -0.64
C ASP A 205 28.84 25.36 -0.35
N LEU A 206 28.32 24.16 -0.03
CA LEU A 206 29.14 22.96 0.17
C LEU A 206 29.94 22.61 -1.10
N LEU A 207 29.30 22.65 -2.27
CA LEU A 207 29.94 22.40 -3.56
C LEU A 207 30.96 23.49 -3.91
N SER A 208 30.66 24.76 -3.65
CA SER A 208 31.61 25.86 -3.83
C SER A 208 32.86 25.69 -2.96
N ALA A 209 32.68 25.27 -1.70
CA ALA A 209 33.79 25.00 -0.80
C ALA A 209 34.65 23.81 -1.24
N TYR A 210 34.03 22.75 -1.79
CA TYR A 210 34.76 21.60 -2.35
C TYR A 210 35.57 21.99 -3.58
N ASN A 211 34.98 22.73 -4.52
CA ASN A 211 35.62 23.13 -5.77
C ASN A 211 36.75 24.17 -5.61
N LYS A 212 36.89 24.76 -4.42
CA LYS A 212 38.00 25.67 -4.07
C LYS A 212 39.23 24.94 -3.52
N ARG A 213 39.16 23.62 -3.32
CA ARG A 213 40.27 22.76 -2.92
C ARG A 213 40.97 22.21 -4.14
#